data_AF-A0A441BVJ0-F1
#
_entry.id   AF-A0A441BVJ0-F1
#
_cell.length_a   1.000
_cell.length_b   1.000
_cell.length_c   1.000
_cell.angle_alpha   90.00
_cell.angle_beta   90.00
_cell.angle_gamma   90.00
#
_symmetry.space_group_name_H-M   'P 1'
#
loop_
_entity.id
_entity.type
_entity.pdbx_description
1 polymer ?
#
loop_
_entity_poly.entity_id
_entity_poly.type
_entity_poly.pdbx_seq_one_letter_code
_entity_poly.pdbx_strand_id
1 'polypeptide(L)'
;LLFQSGGAEIKPEFGPIAADIAAALEPEPGPIMIVGHTDNVKPRKSSAFKSNFDLSIARAKAVAATMGPRFSKPSRITVDGKGEDEP
;
A
#
# COMPACT_ATOMS: atom_id res chain seq x y z
N LEU A 1 -5.47 9.01 -8.18
CA LEU A 1 -5.21 7.56 -8.07
C LEU A 1 -3.70 7.33 -7.97
N LEU A 2 -3.23 6.83 -6.83
CA LEU A 2 -1.81 6.64 -6.49
C LEU A 2 -1.15 5.42 -7.16
N PHE A 3 -1.96 4.58 -7.80
CA PHE A 3 -1.54 3.39 -8.54
C PHE A 3 -1.95 3.49 -10.00
N GLN A 4 -1.22 2.78 -10.86
CA GLN A 4 -1.68 2.51 -12.23
C GLN A 4 -3.02 1.74 -12.21
N SER A 5 -3.89 2.01 -13.18
CA SER A 5 -5.22 1.40 -13.24
C SER A 5 -5.11 -0.13 -13.29
N GLY A 6 -5.82 -0.83 -12.38
CA GLY A 6 -5.80 -2.29 -12.28
C GLY A 6 -4.47 -2.90 -11.79
N GLY A 7 -3.52 -2.07 -11.34
CA GLY A 7 -2.20 -2.50 -10.90
C GLY A 7 -1.87 -2.14 -9.46
N ALA A 8 -0.73 -2.67 -9.01
CA ALA A 8 -0.09 -2.36 -7.73
C ALA A 8 1.18 -1.50 -7.89
N GLU A 9 1.48 -1.07 -9.12
CA GLU A 9 2.60 -0.18 -9.39
C GLU A 9 2.27 1.24 -8.93
N ILE A 10 3.09 1.73 -8.01
CA ILE A 10 2.98 3.06 -7.42
C ILE A 10 3.44 4.09 -8.44
N LYS A 11 2.65 5.15 -8.60
CA LYS A 11 3.07 6.25 -9.47
C LYS A 11 4.12 7.13 -8.79
N PRO A 12 5.05 7.75 -9.54
CA PRO A 12 6.11 8.58 -8.97
C PRO A 12 5.62 9.72 -8.06
N GLU A 13 4.41 10.23 -8.30
CA GLU A 13 3.82 11.31 -7.51
C GLU A 13 3.51 10.91 -6.06
N PHE A 14 3.53 9.62 -5.74
CA PHE A 14 3.42 9.16 -4.35
C PHE A 14 4.71 9.37 -3.55
N GLY A 15 5.86 9.53 -4.21
CA GLY A 15 7.17 9.67 -3.55
C GLY A 15 7.22 10.80 -2.51
N PRO A 16 6.78 12.03 -2.85
CA PRO A 16 6.68 13.14 -1.91
C PRO A 16 5.70 12.87 -0.76
N ILE A 17 4.51 12.35 -1.06
CA ILE A 17 3.48 12.03 -0.06
C ILE A 17 4.02 10.99 0.95
N ALA A 18 4.70 9.96 0.46
CA ALA A 18 5.33 8.94 1.30
C ALA A 18 6.43 9.52 2.21
N ALA A 19 7.14 10.56 1.75
CA ALA A 19 8.14 11.25 2.56
C ALA A 19 7.48 12.06 3.69
N ASP A 20 6.41 12.80 3.39
CA ASP A 20 5.68 13.59 4.38
C ASP A 20 5.06 12.70 5.47
N ILE A 21 4.45 11.57 5.07
CA ILE A 21 3.89 10.60 6.01
C ILE A 21 4.98 9.97 6.87
N ALA A 22 6.11 9.55 6.27
CA ALA A 22 7.21 8.95 7.02
C ALA A 22 7.80 9.94 8.04
N ALA A 23 7.97 11.22 7.65
CA ALA A 23 8.46 12.25 8.55
C ALA A 23 7.52 12.49 9.75
N ALA A 24 6.21 12.41 9.54
CA ALA A 24 5.21 12.54 10.61
C ALA A 24 5.17 11.32 11.54
N LEU A 25 5.40 10.11 11.02
CA LEU A 25 5.29 8.85 11.79
C LEU A 25 6.60 8.40 12.45
N GLU A 26 7.76 8.86 11.97
CA GLU A 26 9.08 8.53 12.53
C GLU A 26 9.21 8.86 14.04
N PRO A 27 8.80 10.04 14.54
CA PRO A 27 8.92 10.37 15.98
C PRO A 27 7.93 9.60 16.86
N GLU A 28 6.81 9.11 16.30
CA GLU A 28 5.79 8.39 17.05
C GLU A 28 6.28 6.98 17.39
N PRO A 29 6.06 6.47 18.61
CA PRO A 29 6.36 5.08 18.96
C PRO A 29 5.26 4.13 18.45
N GLY A 30 5.60 2.84 18.27
CA GLY A 30 4.63 1.78 18.01
C GLY A 30 4.62 1.22 16.57
N PRO A 31 3.77 0.20 16.30
CA PRO A 31 3.69 -0.44 15.00
C PRO A 31 2.98 0.46 13.96
N ILE A 32 3.37 0.31 12.70
CA ILE A 32 2.78 1.00 11.55
C ILE A 32 2.12 -0.07 10.68
N MET A 33 0.80 -0.06 10.59
CA MET A 33 0.06 -1.03 9.77
C MET A 33 -0.38 -0.38 8.47
N ILE A 34 0.03 -0.96 7.34
CA ILE A 34 -0.36 -0.51 6.00
C ILE A 34 -1.44 -1.44 5.49
N VAL A 35 -2.65 -0.91 5.35
CA VAL A 35 -3.82 -1.68 4.92
C VAL A 35 -4.18 -1.31 3.48
N GLY A 36 -4.22 -2.31 2.61
CA GLY A 36 -4.67 -2.14 1.24
C GLY A 36 -6.17 -2.32 1.13
N HIS A 37 -6.83 -1.37 0.47
CA HIS A 37 -8.24 -1.45 0.09
C HIS A 37 -8.36 -1.43 -1.43
N THR A 38 -9.28 -2.21 -1.97
CA THR A 38 -9.65 -2.21 -3.39
C THR A 38 -11.15 -1.97 -3.53
N ASP A 39 -11.54 -1.34 -4.63
CA ASP A 39 -12.94 -1.14 -4.96
C ASP A 39 -13.60 -2.45 -5.43
N ASN A 40 -14.93 -2.45 -5.49
CA ASN A 40 -15.75 -3.59 -5.92
C ASN A 40 -15.60 -3.95 -7.42
N VAL A 41 -14.75 -3.23 -8.16
CA VAL A 41 -14.48 -3.51 -9.56
C VAL A 41 -13.50 -4.67 -9.65
N LYS A 42 -14.04 -5.86 -9.91
CA LYS A 42 -13.24 -7.09 -10.04
C LYS A 42 -12.10 -6.92 -11.04
N PRO A 43 -10.90 -7.47 -10.75
CA PRO A 43 -9.81 -7.44 -11.71
C PRO A 43 -10.25 -8.14 -13.00
N ARG A 44 -9.87 -7.56 -14.15
CA ARG A 44 -10.20 -8.15 -15.46
C ARG A 44 -9.57 -9.55 -15.56
N LYS A 45 -10.11 -10.42 -16.43
CA LYS A 45 -9.52 -11.77 -16.68
C LYS A 45 -8.05 -11.74 -17.10
N SER A 46 -7.60 -10.63 -17.69
CA SER A 46 -6.20 -10.37 -18.08
C SER A 46 -5.35 -9.72 -16.98
N SER A 47 -5.92 -9.49 -15.79
CA SER A 47 -5.20 -8.92 -14.65
C SER A 47 -4.14 -9.89 -14.14
N ALA A 48 -3.02 -9.36 -13.65
CA ALA A 48 -2.01 -10.12 -12.93
C ALA A 48 -2.51 -10.63 -11.56
N PHE A 49 -3.62 -10.10 -11.06
CA PHE A 49 -4.19 -10.43 -9.74
C PHE A 49 -5.46 -11.26 -9.88
N LYS A 50 -5.55 -12.35 -9.10
CA LYS A 50 -6.65 -13.32 -9.15
C LYS A 50 -7.88 -12.85 -8.36
N SER A 51 -7.71 -11.91 -7.44
CA SER A 51 -8.78 -11.36 -6.61
C SER A 51 -8.51 -9.91 -6.20
N ASN A 52 -9.55 -9.22 -5.73
CA ASN A 52 -9.45 -7.90 -5.12
C ASN A 52 -8.60 -7.91 -3.85
N PHE A 53 -8.64 -9.00 -3.10
CA PHE A 53 -7.79 -9.24 -1.94
C PHE A 53 -6.30 -9.32 -2.32
N ASP A 54 -5.95 -10.09 -3.37
CA ASP A 54 -4.56 -10.18 -3.83
C ASP A 54 -4.04 -8.82 -4.31
N LEU A 55 -4.88 -8.06 -5.01
CA LEU A 55 -4.55 -6.70 -5.46
C LEU A 55 -4.38 -5.75 -4.27
N SER A 56 -5.21 -5.86 -3.24
CA SER A 56 -5.14 -5.00 -2.06
C SER A 56 -3.85 -5.25 -1.27
N ILE A 57 -3.50 -6.52 -1.04
CA ILE A 57 -2.21 -6.89 -0.43
C ILE A 57 -1.04 -6.38 -1.26
N ALA A 58 -1.08 -6.56 -2.59
CA ALA A 58 0.01 -6.14 -3.46
C ALA A 58 0.25 -4.62 -3.39
N ARG A 59 -0.83 -3.82 -3.37
CA ARG A 59 -0.75 -2.36 -3.20
C ARG A 59 -0.14 -1.98 -1.85
N ALA A 60 -0.60 -2.61 -0.78
CA ALA A 60 -0.09 -2.35 0.56
C ALA A 60 1.41 -2.71 0.68
N LYS A 61 1.84 -3.82 0.07
CA LYS A 61 3.27 -4.20 -0.03
C LYS A 61 4.09 -3.18 -0.81
N ALA A 62 3.57 -2.66 -1.92
CA ALA A 62 4.28 -1.63 -2.69
C ALA A 62 4.49 -0.35 -1.86
N VAL A 63 3.48 0.05 -1.08
CA VAL A 63 3.59 1.22 -0.19
C VAL A 63 4.61 0.94 0.91
N ALA A 64 4.56 -0.24 1.54
CA ALA A 64 5.55 -0.66 2.53
C ALA A 64 6.99 -0.63 1.98
N ALA A 65 7.20 -1.11 0.76
CA ALA A 65 8.51 -1.08 0.10
C ALA A 65 8.99 0.35 -0.17
N THR A 66 8.07 1.26 -0.49
CA THR A 66 8.38 2.68 -0.70
C THR A 66 8.69 3.38 0.62
N MET A 67 7.92 3.11 1.66
CA MET A 67 8.04 3.80 2.94
C MET A 67 9.15 3.23 3.83
N GLY A 68 9.41 1.92 3.78
CA GLY A 68 10.40 1.23 4.62
C GLY A 68 11.76 1.90 4.70
N PRO A 69 12.40 2.26 3.56
CA PRO A 69 13.70 2.95 3.56
C PRO A 69 13.70 4.34 4.21
N ARG A 70 12.53 4.93 4.49
CA ARG A 70 12.38 6.26 5.09
C ARG A 70 12.30 6.21 6.63
N PHE A 71 12.15 5.02 7.22
CA PHE A 71 12.10 4.86 8.67
C PHE A 71 13.42 4.34 9.23
N SER A 72 13.78 4.76 10.44
CA SER A 72 14.97 4.22 11.12
C SER A 72 14.81 2.76 11.54
N LYS A 73 13.55 2.33 11.77
CA LYS A 73 13.18 0.96 12.16
C LYS A 73 12.11 0.40 11.22
N PRO A 74 12.49 -0.11 10.03
CA PRO A 74 11.54 -0.67 9.06
C PRO A 74 10.72 -1.85 9.60
N SER A 75 11.21 -2.56 10.62
CA SER A 75 10.51 -3.65 11.29
C SER A 75 9.22 -3.24 12.00
N ARG A 76 8.97 -1.92 12.15
CA ARG A 76 7.70 -1.38 12.65
C ARG A 76 6.57 -1.55 11.65
N ILE A 77 6.88 -1.73 10.36
CA ILE A 77 5.87 -1.80 9.30
C ILE A 77 5.34 -3.23 9.18
N THR A 78 4.02 -3.36 9.25
CA THR A 78 3.28 -4.56 8.88
C THR A 78 2.33 -4.24 7.72
N VAL A 79 1.96 -5.28 6.98
CA VAL A 79 1.11 -5.16 5.79
C VAL A 79 -0.09 -6.06 5.95
N ASP A 80 -1.26 -5.51 5.63
CA ASP A 80 -2.52 -6.26 5.57
C ASP A 80 -3.32 -5.86 4.31
N GLY A 81 -4.26 -6.71 3.92
CA GLY A 81 -5.17 -6.45 2.81
C GLY A 81 -6.59 -6.81 3.17
N LYS A 82 -7.52 -5.89 2.93
CA LYS A 82 -8.94 -6.11 3.24
C LYS A 82 -9.81 -6.40 2.01
N GLY A 83 -9.23 -6.43 0.82
CA GLY A 83 -9.98 -6.64 -0.42
C GLY A 83 -11.11 -5.62 -0.55
N GLU A 84 -12.32 -6.13 -0.78
CA GLU A 84 -13.56 -5.35 -0.92
C GLU A 84 -14.42 -5.31 0.36
N ASP A 85 -13.98 -5.98 1.44
CA ASP A 85 -14.81 -6.21 2.64
C ASP A 85 -14.90 -4.99 3.58
N GLU A 86 -14.13 -3.93 3.32
CA GLU A 86 -14.24 -2.63 4.00
C GLU A 86 -14.07 -1.47 2.99
N PRO A 87 -15.17 -0.99 2.35
CA PRO A 87 -15.16 0.22 1.52
C PRO A 87 -15.12 1.52 2.31
#